data_AF-A0A101WH37-F1
#
_entry.id   AF-A0A101WH37-F1
#
_cell.length_a   1.000
_cell.length_b   1.000
_cell.length_c   1.000
_cell.angle_alpha   90.00
_cell.angle_beta   90.00
_cell.angle_gamma   90.00
#
_symmetry.space_group_name_H-M   'P 1'
#
loop_
_entity.id
_entity.type
_entity.pdbx_description
1 polymer ?
#
loop_
_entity_poly.entity_id
_entity_poly.type
_entity_poly.pdbx_seq_one_letter_code
_entity_poly.pdbx_strand_id
1 'polypeptide(L)'
;MKINFPNQPLNINSNSINGRAKSEGVSFTDFLNNAVSDVNKLQLESEKLNEAFAMGRNDNIHQVMIAAEKADLALQFTVQIRNKILEAYQEIMRMPV
;
A
#
# COMPACT_ATOMS: atom_id res chain seq x y z
N MET A 1 53.85 -18.98 -17.80
CA MET A 1 52.76 -18.01 -17.95
C MET A 1 52.58 -17.33 -16.58
N LYS A 2 52.97 -16.07 -16.43
CA LYS A 2 52.85 -15.31 -15.16
C LYS A 2 51.62 -14.41 -15.27
N ILE A 3 50.55 -14.72 -14.54
CA ILE A 3 49.36 -13.88 -14.49
C ILE A 3 49.62 -12.79 -13.46
N ASN A 4 49.79 -11.56 -13.94
CA ASN A 4 50.01 -10.37 -13.12
C ASN A 4 48.67 -9.66 -12.92
N PHE A 5 48.12 -9.68 -11.70
CA PHE A 5 46.91 -8.95 -11.36
C PHE A 5 47.29 -7.54 -10.87
N PRO A 6 46.76 -6.46 -11.44
CA PRO A 6 47.02 -5.10 -10.96
C PRO A 6 46.41 -4.92 -9.56
N ASN A 7 47.26 -4.67 -8.57
CA ASN A 7 46.86 -4.36 -7.21
C ASN A 7 46.53 -2.85 -7.12
N GLN A 8 45.26 -2.49 -7.28
CA GLN A 8 44.77 -1.14 -6.99
C GLN A 8 44.00 -1.17 -5.67
N PRO A 9 44.38 -0.38 -4.65
CA PRO A 9 43.59 -0.29 -3.44
C PRO A 9 42.24 0.36 -3.77
N LEU A 10 41.15 -0.28 -3.34
CA LEU A 10 39.81 0.28 -3.38
C LEU A 10 39.82 1.60 -2.58
N ASN A 11 39.80 2.73 -3.29
CA ASN A 11 39.58 4.04 -2.68
C ASN A 11 38.10 4.15 -2.32
N ILE A 12 37.76 3.76 -1.09
CA ILE A 12 36.45 4.03 -0.52
C ILE A 12 36.49 5.49 -0.05
N ASN A 13 36.14 6.41 -0.93
CA ASN A 13 35.96 7.81 -0.58
C ASN A 13 34.79 7.90 0.41
N SER A 14 35.13 8.12 1.68
CA SER A 14 34.23 8.20 2.84
C SER A 14 33.49 9.53 2.94
N ASN A 15 33.30 10.26 1.84
CA ASN A 15 32.63 11.57 1.85
C ASN A 15 31.13 11.52 1.48
N SER A 16 30.49 10.34 1.58
CA SER A 16 29.04 10.17 1.35
C SER A 16 28.27 9.76 2.60
N ILE A 17 28.73 10.14 3.80
CA ILE A 17 27.93 10.05 5.04
C ILE A 17 27.69 11.46 5.58
N ASN A 18 27.14 12.33 4.75
CA ASN A 18 26.55 13.61 5.18
C ASN A 18 25.47 14.10 4.20
N GLY A 19 24.74 13.17 3.59
CA GLY A 19 23.46 13.45 2.96
C GLY A 19 22.37 13.12 3.96
N ARG A 20 21.73 14.13 4.53
CA ARG A 20 20.44 13.97 5.21
C ARG A 20 19.57 13.10 4.31
N ALA A 21 19.31 11.86 4.72
CA ALA A 21 18.26 11.05 4.14
C ALA A 21 16.95 11.78 4.44
N LYS A 22 16.58 12.70 3.56
CA LYS A 22 15.20 13.08 3.39
C LYS A 22 14.53 11.77 3.02
N SER A 23 13.86 11.16 3.99
CA SER A 23 13.02 10.00 3.77
C SER A 23 12.03 10.38 2.67
N GLU A 24 12.33 10.01 1.43
CA GLU A 24 11.37 9.95 0.33
C GLU A 24 10.53 8.66 0.47
N GLY A 25 10.11 8.34 1.69
CA GLY A 25 8.94 7.52 1.90
C GLY A 25 7.73 8.39 1.56
N VAL A 26 6.83 7.90 0.72
CA VAL A 26 5.54 8.53 0.44
C VAL A 26 4.95 9.03 1.76
N SER A 27 4.74 10.34 1.89
CA SER A 27 4.21 10.92 3.12
C SER A 27 2.84 10.29 3.38
N PHE A 28 2.56 9.93 4.63
CA PHE A 28 1.25 9.38 5.01
C PHE A 28 0.10 10.29 4.55
N THR A 29 0.31 11.60 4.57
CA THR A 29 -0.64 12.60 4.05
C THR A 29 -0.87 12.45 2.54
N ASP A 30 0.16 12.14 1.76
CA ASP A 30 0.04 11.91 0.32
C ASP A 30 -0.69 10.61 0.03
N PHE A 31 -0.42 9.56 0.81
CA PHE A 31 -1.16 8.30 0.73
C PHE A 31 -2.65 8.50 1.07
N LEU A 32 -2.95 9.24 2.14
CA LEU A 32 -4.32 9.53 2.56
C LEU A 32 -5.08 10.35 1.51
N ASN A 33 -4.45 11.37 0.93
CA ASN A 33 -5.05 12.17 -0.13
C ASN A 33 -5.34 11.35 -1.38
N ASN A 34 -4.42 10.44 -1.77
CA ASN A 34 -4.65 9.54 -2.89
C ASN A 34 -5.80 8.56 -2.60
N ALA A 35 -5.85 7.98 -1.39
CA ALA A 35 -6.92 7.08 -0.98
C ALA A 35 -8.31 7.77 -1.03
N VAL A 36 -8.42 9.03 -0.58
CA VAL A 36 -9.67 9.80 -0.67
C VAL A 36 -10.07 10.07 -2.12
N SER A 37 -9.11 10.37 -2.98
CA SER A 37 -9.34 10.57 -4.42
C SER A 37 -9.84 9.29 -5.11
N ASP A 38 -9.29 8.14 -4.73
CA ASP A 38 -9.69 6.85 -5.29
C ASP A 38 -11.09 6.42 -4.83
N VAL A 39 -11.46 6.70 -3.57
CA VAL A 39 -12.83 6.50 -3.08
C VAL A 39 -13.83 7.33 -3.87
N ASN A 40 -13.50 8.59 -4.16
CA ASN A 40 -14.38 9.46 -4.95
C ASN A 40 -14.59 8.93 -6.39
N LYS A 41 -13.54 8.38 -7.02
CA LYS A 41 -13.65 7.73 -8.33
C LYS A 41 -14.56 6.50 -8.29
N LEU A 42 -14.39 5.65 -7.27
CA LEU A 42 -15.22 4.46 -7.08
C LEU A 42 -16.69 4.80 -6.85
N GLN A 43 -16.98 5.90 -6.13
CA GLN A 43 -18.34 6.41 -5.93
C GLN A 43 -19.01 6.79 -7.26
N LEU A 44 -18.31 7.57 -8.09
CA LEU A 44 -18.76 7.98 -9.42
C LEU A 44 -18.99 6.78 -10.37
N GLU A 45 -18.10 5.80 -10.31
CA GLU A 45 -18.24 4.57 -11.10
C GLU A 45 -19.42 3.72 -10.63
N SER A 46 -19.65 3.62 -9.32
CA SER A 46 -20.81 2.96 -8.74
C SER A 46 -22.12 3.63 -9.15
N GLU A 47 -22.16 4.96 -9.18
CA GLU A 47 -23.34 5.73 -9.59
C GLU A 47 -23.68 5.46 -11.07
N LYS A 48 -22.66 5.41 -11.94
CA LYS A 48 -22.80 5.05 -13.36
C LYS A 48 -23.25 3.59 -13.56
N LEU A 49 -22.74 2.67 -12.74
CA LEU A 49 -23.14 1.26 -12.78
C LEU A 49 -24.57 1.07 -12.25
N ASN A 50 -24.98 1.85 -11.25
CA ASN A 50 -26.33 1.82 -10.70
C ASN A 50 -27.35 2.34 -11.72
N GLU A 51 -26.99 3.39 -12.46
CA GLU A 51 -27.76 3.88 -13.61
C GLU A 51 -27.89 2.79 -14.70
N ALA A 52 -26.80 2.10 -15.03
CA ALA A 52 -26.81 0.99 -15.99
C ALA A 52 -27.56 -0.26 -15.48
N PHE A 53 -27.62 -0.48 -14.17
CA PHE A 53 -28.36 -1.58 -13.55
C PHE A 53 -29.86 -1.31 -13.48
N ALA A 54 -30.28 -0.07 -13.19
CA ALA A 54 -31.67 0.36 -13.31
C ALA A 54 -32.22 0.18 -14.74
N MET A 55 -31.34 0.09 -15.74
CA MET A 55 -31.66 -0.26 -17.12
C MET A 55 -31.82 -1.78 -17.38
N GLY A 56 -31.68 -2.65 -16.37
CA GLY A 56 -32.14 -4.05 -16.39
C GLY A 56 -31.19 -5.09 -17.02
N ARG A 57 -29.87 -5.04 -16.75
CA ARG A 57 -28.84 -5.76 -17.54
C ARG A 57 -28.13 -6.98 -16.91
N ASN A 58 -28.51 -7.58 -15.78
CA ASN A 58 -27.75 -8.77 -15.33
C ASN A 58 -28.47 -9.82 -14.48
N ASP A 59 -28.23 -11.09 -14.84
CA ASP A 59 -29.06 -12.27 -14.56
C ASP A 59 -28.22 -13.41 -13.93
N ASN A 60 -27.34 -13.09 -12.97
CA ASN A 60 -26.34 -14.05 -12.46
C ASN A 60 -26.20 -14.01 -10.92
N ILE A 61 -27.17 -14.60 -10.22
CA ILE A 61 -27.21 -14.72 -8.74
C ILE A 61 -25.96 -15.37 -8.13
N HIS A 62 -25.28 -16.26 -8.86
CA HIS A 62 -24.03 -16.89 -8.41
C HIS A 62 -22.89 -15.88 -8.25
N GLN A 63 -22.81 -14.87 -9.11
CA GLN A 63 -21.78 -13.83 -9.01
C GLN A 63 -22.02 -12.94 -7.78
N VAL A 64 -23.28 -12.67 -7.44
CA VAL A 64 -23.67 -11.92 -6.23
C VAL A 64 -23.20 -12.65 -4.97
N MET A 65 -23.42 -13.96 -4.88
CA MET A 65 -22.99 -14.77 -3.73
C MET A 65 -21.46 -14.81 -3.60
N ILE A 66 -20.73 -14.99 -4.71
CA ILE A 66 -19.26 -14.97 -4.69
C ILE A 66 -18.73 -13.59 -4.28
N ALA A 67 -19.37 -12.51 -4.76
CA ALA A 67 -18.99 -11.16 -4.39
C ALA A 67 -19.22 -10.88 -2.89
N ALA A 68 -20.34 -11.37 -2.33
CA ALA A 68 -20.66 -11.24 -0.91
C ALA A 68 -19.62 -11.97 -0.04
N GLU A 69 -19.25 -13.21 -0.38
CA GLU A 69 -18.24 -13.99 0.37
C GLU A 69 -16.86 -13.30 0.33
N LYS A 70 -16.47 -12.77 -0.84
CA LYS A 70 -15.23 -12.00 -0.99
C LYS A 70 -15.24 -10.73 -0.15
N ALA A 71 -16.37 -10.04 -0.08
CA ALA A 71 -16.52 -8.83 0.72
C ALA A 71 -16.39 -9.11 2.22
N ASP A 72 -16.99 -10.19 2.71
CA ASP A 72 -16.89 -10.59 4.11
C ASP A 72 -15.44 -10.95 4.49
N LEU A 73 -14.76 -11.76 3.67
CA LEU A 73 -13.36 -12.10 3.88
C LEU A 73 -12.45 -10.85 3.87
N ALA A 74 -12.67 -9.94 2.93
CA ALA A 74 -11.91 -8.70 2.84
C ALA A 74 -12.13 -7.78 4.06
N LEU A 75 -13.36 -7.72 4.57
CA LEU A 75 -13.69 -6.97 5.79
C LEU A 75 -12.97 -7.55 7.00
N GLN A 76 -13.03 -8.87 7.19
CA GLN A 76 -12.33 -9.55 8.28
C GLN A 76 -10.83 -9.29 8.22
N PHE A 77 -10.24 -9.39 7.03
CA PHE A 77 -8.82 -9.10 6.81
C PHE A 77 -8.46 -7.65 7.14
N THR A 78 -9.32 -6.70 6.74
CA THR A 78 -9.14 -5.27 7.05
C THR A 78 -9.14 -5.00 8.55
N VAL A 79 -10.03 -5.66 9.30
CA VAL A 79 -10.06 -5.55 10.76
C VAL A 79 -8.76 -6.07 11.38
N GLN A 80 -8.21 -7.18 10.86
CA GLN A 80 -6.93 -7.71 11.34
C GLN A 80 -5.77 -6.75 11.05
N ILE A 81 -5.71 -6.18 9.85
CA ILE A 81 -4.70 -5.16 9.50
C ILE A 81 -4.81 -3.95 10.44
N ARG A 82 -6.02 -3.43 10.66
CA ARG A 82 -6.26 -2.31 11.58
C ARG A 82 -5.70 -2.62 12.96
N ASN A 83 -5.99 -3.80 13.49
CA ASN A 83 -5.51 -4.22 14.80
C ASN A 83 -3.97 -4.30 14.83
N LYS A 84 -3.32 -4.84 13.79
CA LYS A 84 -1.84 -4.90 13.70
C LYS A 84 -1.18 -3.54 13.56
N ILE A 85 -1.81 -2.58 12.88
CA ILE A 85 -1.31 -1.20 12.83
C ILE A 85 -1.40 -0.53 14.21
N LEU A 86 -2.50 -0.76 14.95
CA LEU A 86 -2.65 -0.24 16.31
C LEU A 86 -1.63 -0.85 17.27
N GLU A 87 -1.39 -2.16 17.18
CA GLU A 87 -0.34 -2.83 17.95
C GLU A 87 1.05 -2.27 17.61
N ALA A 88 1.38 -2.09 16.32
CA ALA A 88 2.66 -1.53 15.90
C ALA A 88 2.85 -0.08 16.40
N TYR A 89 1.79 0.73 16.40
CA TYR A 89 1.82 2.08 16.97
C TYR A 89 2.07 2.06 18.48
N GLN A 90 1.37 1.17 19.20
CA GLN A 90 1.57 1.00 20.64
C GLN A 90 2.99 0.51 20.96
N GLU A 91 3.54 -0.38 20.15
CA GLU A 91 4.91 -0.90 20.32
C GLU A 91 5.96 0.20 20.13
N ILE A 92 5.81 1.04 19.09
CA ILE A 92 6.68 2.21 18.88
C ILE A 92 6.62 3.17 20.08
N MET A 93 5.45 3.37 20.67
CA MET A 93 5.28 4.21 21.88
C MET A 93 5.88 3.60 23.14
N ARG A 94 5.98 2.26 23.20
CA ARG A 94 6.52 1.53 24.36
C ARG A 94 8.01 1.28 24.27
N MET A 95 8.65 1.47 23.11
CA MET A 95 10.10 1.52 23.02
C MET A 95 10.60 2.72 23.85
N PRO A 96 11.33 2.47 24.95
CA PRO A 96 12.04 3.54 25.62
C PRO A 96 13.13 4.05 24.66
N VAL A 97 13.20 5.37 24.48
CA VAL A 97 14.37 6.02 23.87
C VAL A 97 15.58 5.90 24.79
#